data_AF-A0A8T4ZXS4-F1
#
_entry.id   AF-A0A8T4ZXS4-F1
#
_cell.length_a   1.000
_cell.length_b   1.000
_cell.length_c   1.000
_cell.angle_alpha   90.00
_cell.angle_beta   90.00
_cell.angle_gamma   90.00
#
_symmetry.space_group_name_H-M   'P 1'
#
loop_
_entity.id
_entity.type
_entity.pdbx_description
1 polymer ?
#
loop_
_entity_poly.entity_id
_entity_poly.type
_entity_poly.pdbx_seq_one_letter_code
_entity_poly.pdbx_strand_id
1 'polypeptide(L)'
;MTKRTVSVIVSTVFFAIFGTLAIIVGIVDIMNPPHPYAYKLPILGHLALLVGILSLTAMGLLWRMKKLGGYIGTISFAIAYVVNVYVGENTLAHAIAGAIVGIILLTPLALSWKTID
;
A
#
# COMPACT_ATOMS: atom_id res chain seq x y z
N MET A 1 12.18 -5.21 -26.09
CA MET A 1 11.25 -4.29 -25.39
C MET A 1 10.07 -5.10 -24.89
N THR A 2 10.02 -5.43 -23.60
CA THR A 2 8.88 -6.09 -22.96
C THR A 2 7.70 -5.10 -22.96
N LYS A 3 6.62 -5.40 -23.71
CA LYS A 3 5.42 -4.53 -23.71
C LYS A 3 4.79 -4.58 -22.31
N ARG A 4 4.51 -3.41 -21.72
CA ARG A 4 3.76 -3.34 -20.46
C ARG A 4 2.34 -3.84 -20.69
N THR A 5 1.91 -4.79 -19.86
CA THR A 5 0.53 -5.26 -19.85
C THR A 5 -0.36 -4.27 -19.09
N VAL A 6 -1.64 -4.23 -19.43
CA VAL A 6 -2.66 -3.43 -18.71
C VAL A 6 -2.59 -3.72 -17.20
N SER A 7 -2.34 -4.97 -16.83
CA SER A 7 -2.23 -5.44 -15.46
C SER A 7 -1.06 -4.80 -14.68
N VAL A 8 0.10 -4.59 -15.32
CA VAL A 8 1.23 -3.85 -14.72
C VAL A 8 0.87 -2.38 -14.54
N ILE A 9 0.20 -1.77 -15.53
CA ILE A 9 -0.22 -0.36 -15.48
C ILE A 9 -1.19 -0.16 -14.31
N VAL A 10 -2.20 -1.01 -14.19
CA VAL A 10 -3.18 -0.98 -13.09
C VAL A 10 -2.47 -1.11 -11.74
N SER A 11 -1.56 -2.09 -11.59
CA SER A 11 -0.79 -2.26 -10.34
C SER A 11 0.03 -1.02 -10.01
N THR A 12 0.69 -0.43 -11.01
CA THR A 12 1.53 0.76 -10.83
C THR A 12 0.71 1.97 -10.39
N VAL A 13 -0.42 2.23 -11.06
CA VAL A 13 -1.33 3.33 -10.73
C VAL A 13 -1.89 3.14 -9.33
N PHE A 14 -2.26 1.91 -8.97
CA PHE A 14 -2.75 1.60 -7.64
C PHE A 14 -1.71 1.95 -6.57
N PHE A 15 -0.47 1.49 -6.70
CA PHE A 15 0.60 1.80 -5.74
C PHE A 15 0.92 3.30 -5.68
N ALA A 16 0.73 4.04 -6.78
CA ALA A 16 0.87 5.49 -6.76
C ALA A 16 -0.22 6.16 -5.90
N ILE A 17 -1.48 5.81 -6.13
CA ILE A 17 -2.62 6.36 -5.37
C ILE A 17 -2.51 5.97 -3.90
N PHE A 18 -2.30 4.68 -3.62
CA PHE A 18 -2.16 4.15 -2.28
C PHE A 18 -0.99 4.81 -1.53
N GLY A 19 0.16 4.95 -2.19
CA GLY A 19 1.33 5.61 -1.62
C GLY A 19 1.08 7.07 -1.29
N THR A 20 0.42 7.79 -2.20
CA THR A 20 0.06 9.21 -1.99
C THR A 20 -0.90 9.38 -0.81
N LEU A 21 -1.94 8.56 -0.73
CA LEU A 21 -2.89 8.58 0.38
C LEU A 21 -2.19 8.26 1.72
N ALA A 22 -1.32 7.26 1.75
CA ALA A 22 -0.57 6.90 2.95
C ALA A 22 0.36 8.03 3.42
N ILE A 23 1.01 8.75 2.50
CA ILE A 23 1.80 9.95 2.84
C ILE A 23 0.90 11.04 3.42
N ILE A 24 -0.24 11.34 2.80
CA ILE A 24 -1.17 12.36 3.29
C ILE A 24 -1.63 12.02 4.71
N VAL A 25 -2.06 10.78 4.94
CA VAL A 25 -2.45 10.29 6.27
C VAL A 25 -1.30 10.42 7.26
N GLY A 26 -0.08 10.04 6.86
CA GLY A 26 1.10 10.14 7.71
C GLY A 26 1.44 11.58 8.10
N ILE A 27 1.39 12.52 7.16
CA ILE A 27 1.61 13.95 7.42
C ILE A 27 0.53 14.49 8.36
N VAL A 28 -0.74 14.19 8.08
CA VAL A 28 -1.87 14.67 8.89
C VAL A 28 -1.75 14.17 10.33
N ASP A 29 -1.47 12.88 10.54
CA ASP A 29 -1.33 12.28 11.87
C ASP A 29 -0.14 12.85 12.65
N ILE A 30 0.98 13.15 11.98
CA ILE A 30 2.15 13.79 12.62
C ILE A 30 1.89 15.25 12.98
N MET A 31 1.26 16.02 12.07
CA MET A 31 1.03 17.46 12.27
C MET A 31 -0.09 17.73 13.27
N ASN A 32 -1.10 16.89 13.28
CA ASN A 32 -2.23 16.96 14.19
C ASN A 32 -2.54 15.53 14.65
N PRO A 33 -2.10 15.13 15.85
CA PRO A 33 -2.44 13.83 16.41
C PRO A 33 -3.79 13.72 17.17
N PRO A 34 -4.88 14.51 16.97
CA PRO A 34 -6.04 14.47 17.87
C PRO A 34 -7.00 13.32 17.55
N HIS A 35 -6.52 12.20 16.98
CA HIS A 35 -7.36 11.07 16.64
C HIS A 35 -7.32 9.99 17.73
N PRO A 36 -8.46 9.34 18.06
CA PRO A 36 -8.51 8.24 19.04
C PRO A 36 -7.55 7.09 18.69
N TYR A 37 -7.16 6.98 17.42
CA TYR A 37 -6.22 6.02 16.88
C TYR A 37 -4.76 6.24 17.28
N ALA A 38 -4.31 7.50 17.45
CA ALA A 38 -2.94 7.84 17.83
C ALA A 38 -2.60 7.34 19.25
N TYR A 39 -3.60 7.21 20.12
CA TYR A 39 -3.42 6.61 21.46
C TYR A 39 -3.15 5.11 21.40
N LYS A 40 -3.71 4.39 20.42
CA LYS A 40 -3.45 2.95 20.23
C LYS A 40 -2.09 2.71 19.59
N LEU A 41 -1.66 3.60 18.69
CA LEU A 41 -0.40 3.47 17.98
C LEU A 41 0.25 4.85 17.78
N PRO A 42 1.08 5.32 18.73
CA PRO A 42 1.67 6.66 18.67
C PRO A 42 2.70 6.86 17.54
N ILE A 43 3.07 5.77 16.85
CA ILE A 43 3.93 5.78 15.68
C ILE A 43 3.14 5.66 14.35
N LEU A 44 1.81 5.78 14.39
CA LEU A 44 0.94 5.57 13.24
C LEU A 44 1.33 6.46 12.04
N GLY A 45 1.53 7.76 12.26
CA GLY A 45 1.93 8.68 11.20
C GLY A 45 3.26 8.34 10.56
N HIS A 46 4.24 7.91 11.35
CA HIS A 46 5.55 7.46 10.84
C HIS A 46 5.43 6.16 10.03
N LEU A 47 4.60 5.22 10.49
CA LEU A 47 4.30 3.99 9.75
C LEU A 47 3.57 4.27 8.44
N ALA A 48 2.62 5.21 8.44
CA ALA A 48 1.89 5.63 7.25
C ALA A 48 2.83 6.30 6.23
N LEU A 49 3.77 7.14 6.68
CA LEU A 49 4.82 7.68 5.82
C LEU A 49 5.71 6.59 5.23
N LEU A 50 6.16 5.63 6.05
CA LEU A 50 6.98 4.51 5.60
C LEU A 50 6.24 3.69 4.52
N VAL A 51 4.99 3.32 4.77
CA VAL A 51 4.12 2.62 3.80
C VAL A 51 4.01 3.43 2.52
N GLY A 52 3.80 4.74 2.63
CA GLY A 52 3.72 5.65 1.50
C GLY A 52 4.97 5.65 0.63
N ILE A 53 6.15 5.81 1.25
CA ILE A 53 7.45 5.79 0.57
C ILE A 53 7.69 4.43 -0.10
N LEU A 54 7.43 3.32 0.60
CA LEU A 54 7.57 1.98 0.04
C LEU A 54 6.64 1.78 -1.15
N SER A 55 5.39 2.24 -1.07
CA SER A 55 4.43 2.13 -2.17
C SER A 55 4.83 2.97 -3.39
N LEU A 56 5.31 4.20 -3.19
CA LEU A 56 5.82 5.01 -4.30
C LEU A 56 7.11 4.43 -4.90
N THR A 57 7.95 3.81 -4.08
CA THR A 57 9.13 3.06 -4.55
C THR A 57 8.72 1.83 -5.36
N ALA A 58 7.71 1.10 -4.91
CA ALA A 58 7.11 -0.03 -5.62
C ALA A 58 6.56 0.41 -6.99
N MET A 59 5.82 1.52 -7.04
CA MET A 59 5.37 2.14 -8.29
C MET A 59 6.54 2.43 -9.24
N GLY A 60 7.59 3.10 -8.76
CA GLY A 60 8.75 3.45 -9.59
C GLY A 60 9.47 2.22 -10.16
N LEU A 61 9.58 1.15 -9.37
CA LEU A 61 10.19 -0.11 -9.79
C LEU A 61 9.30 -0.92 -10.73
N LEU A 62 7.98 -0.98 -10.49
CA LEU A 62 7.03 -1.62 -11.38
C LEU A 62 6.93 -0.91 -12.74
N TRP A 63 7.03 0.42 -12.76
CA TRP A 63 7.13 1.18 -14.00
C TRP A 63 8.37 0.79 -14.81
N ARG A 64 9.46 0.43 -14.13
CA ARG A 64 10.70 -0.11 -14.73
C ARG A 64 10.66 -1.62 -14.95
N MET A 65 9.50 -2.25 -14.81
CA MET A 65 9.30 -3.69 -14.99
C MET A 65 10.18 -4.54 -14.06
N LYS A 66 10.43 -4.11 -12.82
CA LYS A 66 11.22 -4.88 -11.84
C LYS A 66 10.33 -5.61 -10.84
N LYS A 67 10.53 -6.92 -10.69
CA LYS A 67 9.84 -7.74 -9.67
C LYS A 67 10.01 -7.22 -8.25
N LEU A 68 11.15 -6.58 -7.96
CA LEU A 68 11.41 -5.92 -6.69
C LEU A 68 10.30 -4.92 -6.32
N GLY A 69 9.73 -4.22 -7.31
CA GLY A 69 8.61 -3.31 -7.07
C GLY A 69 7.36 -4.04 -6.59
N GLY A 70 7.06 -5.21 -7.17
CA GLY A 70 5.96 -6.06 -6.71
C GLY A 70 6.16 -6.53 -5.27
N TYR A 71 7.35 -7.01 -4.92
CA TYR A 71 7.66 -7.44 -3.54
C TYR A 71 7.52 -6.28 -2.54
N ILE A 72 8.12 -5.12 -2.83
CA ILE A 72 8.03 -3.94 -1.96
C ILE A 72 6.57 -3.49 -1.80
N GLY A 73 5.80 -3.50 -2.89
CA GLY A 73 4.39 -3.14 -2.86
C GLY A 73 3.54 -4.10 -2.04
N THR A 74 3.78 -5.41 -2.13
CA THR A 74 3.11 -6.40 -1.28
C THR A 74 3.46 -6.19 0.19
N ILE A 75 4.72 -5.91 0.51
CA ILE A 75 5.17 -5.65 1.88
C ILE A 75 4.52 -4.37 2.43
N SER A 76 4.51 -3.27 1.66
CA SER A 76 3.89 -2.02 2.10
C SER A 76 2.40 -2.18 2.36
N PHE A 77 1.70 -2.92 1.50
CA PHE A 77 0.30 -3.27 1.69
C PHE A 77 0.09 -4.13 2.94
N ALA A 78 0.92 -5.15 3.17
CA ALA A 78 0.80 -6.02 4.34
C ALA A 78 0.96 -5.23 5.66
N ILE A 79 1.93 -4.31 5.72
CA ILE A 79 2.11 -3.42 6.88
C ILE A 79 0.84 -2.59 7.11
N ALA A 80 0.33 -1.94 6.05
CA ALA A 80 -0.87 -1.12 6.15
C ALA A 80 -2.11 -1.93 6.55
N TYR A 81 -2.23 -3.17 6.04
CA TYR A 81 -3.32 -4.07 6.38
C TYR A 81 -3.31 -4.42 7.87
N VAL A 82 -2.15 -4.82 8.40
CA VAL A 82 -2.00 -5.15 9.84
C VAL A 82 -2.31 -3.93 10.71
N VAL A 83 -1.80 -2.75 10.34
CA VAL A 83 -2.09 -1.50 11.06
C VAL A 83 -3.58 -1.17 11.01
N ASN A 84 -4.23 -1.30 9.85
CA ASN A 84 -5.66 -1.06 9.68
C ASN A 84 -6.51 -1.97 10.58
N VAL A 85 -6.17 -3.26 10.67
CA VAL A 85 -6.88 -4.22 11.54
C VAL A 85 -6.63 -3.93 13.02
N TYR A 86 -5.40 -3.57 13.39
CA TYR A 86 -5.02 -3.31 14.77
C TYR A 86 -5.66 -2.03 15.35
N VAL A 87 -5.68 -0.97 14.55
CA VAL A 87 -6.16 0.35 14.97
C VAL A 87 -7.69 0.43 14.93
N GLY A 88 -8.31 -0.26 13.97
CA GLY A 88 -9.75 -0.27 13.75
C GLY A 88 -10.58 -0.69 14.97
N GLU A 89 -11.71 -0.02 15.18
CA GLU A 89 -12.62 -0.34 16.28
C GLU A 89 -13.37 -1.66 16.03
N ASN A 90 -13.72 -1.94 14.77
CA ASN A 90 -14.34 -3.19 14.34
C ASN A 90 -13.33 -4.01 13.53
N THR A 91 -12.59 -4.88 14.22
CA THR A 91 -11.52 -5.71 13.62
C THR A 91 -12.01 -6.52 12.43
N LEU A 92 -13.22 -7.09 12.50
CA LEU A 92 -13.80 -7.89 11.42
C LEU A 92 -14.09 -7.03 10.18
N ALA A 93 -14.71 -5.85 10.35
CA ALA A 93 -14.99 -4.96 9.24
C ALA A 93 -13.70 -4.48 8.56
N HIS A 94 -12.69 -4.10 9.34
CA HIS A 94 -11.39 -3.68 8.81
C HIS A 94 -10.63 -4.82 8.15
N ALA A 95 -10.71 -6.05 8.68
CA ALA A 95 -10.11 -7.23 8.07
C ALA A 95 -10.75 -7.57 6.72
N ILE A 96 -12.08 -7.51 6.62
CA ILE A 96 -12.82 -7.75 5.37
C ILE A 96 -12.51 -6.65 4.36
N ALA A 97 -12.63 -5.37 4.74
CA ALA A 97 -12.35 -4.24 3.86
C ALA A 97 -10.91 -4.29 3.34
N GLY A 98 -9.94 -4.55 4.23
CA GLY A 98 -8.55 -4.70 3.86
C GLY A 98 -8.31 -5.90 2.93
N ALA A 99 -8.98 -7.04 3.15
CA ALA A 99 -8.84 -8.20 2.27
C ALA A 99 -9.38 -7.91 0.86
N ILE A 100 -10.53 -7.23 0.75
CA ILE A 100 -11.10 -6.82 -0.53
C ILE A 100 -10.13 -5.91 -1.28
N VAL A 101 -9.58 -4.89 -0.60
CA VAL A 101 -8.58 -3.99 -1.19
C VAL A 101 -7.33 -4.77 -1.62
N GLY A 102 -6.87 -5.72 -0.80
CA GLY A 102 -5.73 -6.58 -1.10
C GLY A 102 -5.95 -7.44 -2.34
N ILE A 103 -7.14 -8.00 -2.52
CA ILE A 103 -7.49 -8.76 -3.73
C ILE A 103 -7.43 -7.85 -4.96
N ILE A 104 -8.01 -6.66 -4.90
CA ILE A 104 -8.02 -5.69 -6.01
C ILE A 104 -6.59 -5.28 -6.38
N LEU A 105 -5.70 -5.12 -5.40
CA LEU A 105 -4.32 -4.73 -5.59
C LEU A 105 -3.44 -5.88 -6.10
N LEU A 106 -3.53 -7.05 -5.47
CA LEU A 106 -2.61 -8.16 -5.72
C LEU A 106 -3.00 -9.00 -6.93
N THR A 107 -4.27 -9.00 -7.34
CA THR A 107 -4.72 -9.78 -8.51
C THR A 107 -4.04 -9.29 -9.81
N PRO A 108 -4.06 -7.98 -10.14
CA PRO A 108 -3.35 -7.48 -11.32
C PRO A 108 -1.83 -7.72 -11.26
N LEU A 109 -1.25 -7.64 -10.06
CA LEU A 109 0.18 -7.91 -9.87
C LEU A 109 0.50 -9.39 -10.11
N ALA A 110 -0.32 -10.30 -9.59
CA ALA A 110 -0.18 -11.74 -9.78
C ALA A 110 -0.34 -12.15 -11.26
N LEU A 111 -1.32 -11.57 -11.95
CA LEU A 111 -1.54 -11.81 -13.39
C LEU A 111 -0.39 -11.32 -14.25
N SER A 112 0.29 -10.25 -13.85
CA SER A 112 1.45 -9.71 -14.56
C SER A 112 2.79 -10.30 -14.13
N TRP A 113 2.83 -11.18 -13.12
CA TRP A 113 4.07 -11.61 -12.47
C TRP A 113 5.11 -12.21 -13.43
N LYS A 114 4.66 -13.01 -14.40
CA LYS A 114 5.53 -13.64 -15.42
C LYS A 114 6.03 -12.66 -16.48
N THR A 115 5.39 -11.49 -16.59
CA THR A 115 5.72 -10.46 -17.60
C THR A 115 6.68 -9.40 -17.05
N ILE A 116 6.92 -9.39 -15.75
CA ILE A 116 7.84 -8.48 -15.06
C ILE A 116 9.20 -9.17 -14.93
N ASP A 117 10.28 -8.43 -15.23
CA ASP A 117 11.66 -8.93 -15.19
C ASP A 117 12.16 -9.04 -13.74
#